data_AF-A0A059PSJ9-F1
#
_entry.id   AF-A0A059PSJ9-F1
#
_cell.length_a   1.000
_cell.length_b   1.000
_cell.length_c   1.000
_cell.angle_alpha   90.00
_cell.angle_beta   90.00
_cell.angle_gamma   90.00
#
_symmetry.space_group_name_H-M   'P 1'
#
loop_
_entity.id
_entity.type
_entity.pdbx_description
1 polymer ?
#
loop_
_entity_poly.entity_id
_entity_poly.type
_entity_poly.pdbx_seq_one_letter_code
_entity_poly.pdbx_strand_id
1 'polypeptide(L)'
;GTCVRPVVVYGGVSTGHQIRDLEKGCNVLCGTPGRLLDVIGKGKVGLSKLRYLVLDEADRMLDMGFEPDMRRLVGSPGMPNKENRQTLMFSATYPEDIQRMAADFLKTDYIFLAVGVVGGACTDVEQTFIKVTKYSKRDQLLDLLKTTGTERTMVFVETKRQADFIATFLCQEKLPTTSIHGDREQREREQALKDFRSGKSPVLVATSVAARGLDIPDVQHVVNFDLPSNIDEYVHRIGRTGRCGNTGRAVSFFDPDVDGQLARSLITVLSKVTVLPIKGFYRKPHKSGLSQRPLSL
;
A
#
# COMPACT_ATOMS: atom_id res chain seq x y z
N GLY A 1 15.88 23.39 -21.10
CA GLY A 1 15.48 22.24 -20.28
C GLY A 1 16.68 21.35 -20.04
N THR A 2 16.74 20.62 -18.93
CA THR A 2 17.85 19.70 -18.62
C THR A 2 17.94 18.58 -19.66
N CYS A 3 19.16 18.11 -19.98
CA CYS A 3 19.43 17.03 -20.92
C CYS A 3 19.16 15.61 -20.37
N VAL A 4 18.39 15.49 -19.28
CA VAL A 4 18.09 14.21 -18.62
C VAL A 4 16.82 13.62 -19.21
N ARG A 5 16.91 12.40 -19.73
CA ARG A 5 15.79 11.65 -20.33
C ARG A 5 15.37 10.49 -19.43
N PRO A 6 14.22 10.60 -18.75
CA PRO A 6 13.64 9.48 -18.01
C PRO A 6 12.87 8.54 -18.94
N VAL A 7 12.94 7.23 -18.67
CA VAL A 7 12.15 6.19 -19.35
C VAL A 7 11.58 5.26 -18.29
N VAL A 8 10.36 4.77 -18.52
CA VAL A 8 9.67 3.86 -17.62
C VAL A 8 9.38 2.51 -18.30
N VAL A 9 9.63 1.41 -17.60
CA VAL A 9 9.40 0.05 -18.10
C VAL A 9 8.65 -0.80 -17.08
N TYR A 10 7.49 -1.29 -17.47
CA TYR A 10 6.64 -2.12 -16.61
C TYR A 10 5.75 -3.05 -17.43
N GLY A 11 5.19 -4.07 -16.77
CA GLY A 11 4.28 -5.06 -17.35
C GLY A 11 2.95 -4.48 -17.84
N GLY A 12 2.16 -5.25 -18.60
CA GLY A 12 0.83 -4.83 -19.05
C GLY A 12 0.79 -3.83 -20.20
N VAL A 13 1.96 -3.40 -20.72
CA VAL A 13 2.10 -2.52 -21.88
C VAL A 13 3.02 -3.15 -22.93
N SER A 14 2.79 -2.80 -24.20
CA SER A 14 3.57 -3.27 -25.35
C SER A 14 5.07 -3.09 -25.14
N THR A 15 5.79 -4.21 -25.07
CA THR A 15 7.25 -4.23 -24.91
C THR A 15 7.95 -3.50 -26.06
N GLY A 16 7.44 -3.62 -27.29
CA GLY A 16 8.01 -2.95 -28.46
C GLY A 16 7.98 -1.42 -28.36
N HIS A 17 6.93 -0.84 -27.74
CA HIS A 17 6.87 0.59 -27.51
C HIS A 17 7.92 1.05 -26.49
N GLN A 18 8.03 0.35 -25.35
CA GLN A 18 9.02 0.66 -24.31
C GLN A 18 10.46 0.50 -24.83
N ILE A 19 10.74 -0.53 -25.63
CA ILE A 19 12.06 -0.72 -26.26
C ILE A 19 12.40 0.45 -27.20
N ARG A 20 11.47 0.86 -28.07
CA ARG A 20 11.70 2.00 -28.97
C ARG A 20 11.98 3.29 -28.20
N ASP A 21 11.38 3.46 -27.03
CA ASP A 21 11.61 4.66 -26.22
C ASP A 21 12.95 4.62 -25.46
N LEU A 22 13.40 3.42 -25.05
CA LEU A 22 14.75 3.17 -24.54
C LEU A 22 15.83 3.41 -25.59
N GLU A 23 15.61 2.99 -26.84
CA GLU A 23 16.57 3.10 -27.94
C GLU A 23 16.91 4.56 -28.31
N LYS A 24 16.07 5.53 -27.91
CA LYS A 24 16.35 6.97 -28.03
C LYS A 24 17.34 7.49 -26.96
N GLY A 25 17.84 6.61 -26.10
CA GLY A 25 18.67 6.94 -24.95
C GLY A 25 17.87 7.10 -23.66
N CYS A 26 18.52 6.80 -22.53
CA CYS A 26 17.91 6.84 -21.21
C CYS A 26 18.97 7.20 -20.16
N ASN A 27 18.72 8.25 -19.38
CA ASN A 27 19.58 8.62 -18.25
C ASN A 27 19.04 8.08 -16.92
N VAL A 28 17.71 7.99 -16.80
CA VAL A 28 17.01 7.48 -15.61
C VAL A 28 15.99 6.45 -16.06
N LEU A 29 16.20 5.19 -15.67
CA LEU A 29 15.28 4.10 -15.97
C LEU A 29 14.53 3.70 -14.71
N CYS A 30 13.22 3.87 -14.71
CA CYS A 30 12.34 3.36 -13.65
C CYS A 30 11.58 2.14 -14.16
N GLY A 31 11.41 1.11 -13.35
CA GLY A 31 10.64 -0.05 -13.78
C GLY A 31 10.42 -1.13 -12.75
N THR A 32 9.53 -2.06 -13.07
CA THR A 32 9.27 -3.22 -12.21
C THR A 32 10.34 -4.31 -12.45
N PRO A 33 10.76 -5.07 -11.42
CA PRO A 33 11.89 -6.00 -11.52
C PRO A 33 11.82 -6.95 -12.72
N GLY A 34 10.68 -7.61 -12.93
CA GLY A 34 10.50 -8.54 -14.05
C GLY A 34 10.66 -7.89 -15.43
N ARG A 35 10.17 -6.67 -15.63
CA ARG A 35 10.32 -5.97 -16.92
C ARG A 35 11.74 -5.44 -17.11
N LEU A 36 12.39 -4.98 -16.03
CA LEU A 36 13.81 -4.58 -16.07
C LEU A 36 14.70 -5.75 -16.48
N LEU A 37 14.51 -6.92 -15.86
CA LEU A 37 15.26 -8.13 -16.23
C LEU A 37 15.02 -8.55 -17.68
N ASP A 38 13.79 -8.44 -18.19
CA ASP A 38 13.49 -8.75 -19.60
C ASP A 38 14.26 -7.83 -20.57
N VAL A 39 14.24 -6.51 -20.34
CA VAL A 39 14.95 -5.57 -21.23
C VAL A 39 16.47 -5.68 -21.13
N ILE A 40 17.00 -5.99 -19.94
CA ILE A 40 18.44 -6.23 -19.71
C ILE A 40 18.85 -7.55 -20.37
N GLY A 41 18.08 -8.63 -20.17
CA GLY A 41 18.34 -9.95 -20.74
C GLY A 41 18.30 -9.96 -22.27
N LYS A 42 17.49 -9.09 -22.88
CA LYS A 42 17.46 -8.86 -24.34
C LYS A 42 18.61 -7.97 -24.86
N GLY A 43 19.51 -7.51 -23.99
CA GLY A 43 20.62 -6.63 -24.35
C GLY A 43 20.19 -5.22 -24.77
N LYS A 44 18.96 -4.81 -24.46
CA LYS A 44 18.45 -3.46 -24.80
C LYS A 44 18.92 -2.39 -23.82
N VAL A 45 19.30 -2.80 -22.61
CA VAL A 45 19.88 -1.93 -21.57
C VAL A 45 21.14 -2.57 -21.03
N GLY A 46 22.26 -1.85 -21.10
CA GLY A 46 23.51 -2.22 -20.45
C GLY A 46 23.68 -1.51 -19.11
N LEU A 47 24.22 -2.20 -18.11
CA LEU A 47 24.37 -1.68 -16.74
C LEU A 47 25.78 -1.13 -16.44
N SER A 48 26.74 -1.27 -17.34
CA SER A 48 28.16 -0.94 -17.12
C SER A 48 28.44 0.51 -16.71
N LYS A 49 27.52 1.44 -17.02
CA LYS A 49 27.61 2.86 -16.67
C LYS A 49 26.69 3.26 -15.51
N LEU A 50 26.06 2.30 -14.84
CA LEU A 50 25.11 2.57 -13.76
C LEU A 50 25.86 3.12 -12.54
N ARG A 51 25.56 4.37 -12.16
CA ARG A 51 26.14 5.01 -10.97
C ARG A 51 25.22 4.94 -9.75
N TYR A 52 23.91 4.85 -9.98
CA TYR A 52 22.88 4.88 -8.95
C TYR A 52 21.91 3.73 -9.16
N LEU A 53 21.66 2.97 -8.09
CA LEU A 53 20.59 1.98 -8.01
C LEU A 53 19.63 2.42 -6.90
N VAL A 54 18.34 2.53 -7.20
CA VAL A 54 17.32 2.90 -6.22
C VAL A 54 16.35 1.73 -6.07
N LEU A 55 16.17 1.30 -4.83
CA LEU A 55 15.21 0.28 -4.42
C LEU A 55 14.16 0.99 -3.56
N ASP A 56 13.01 1.26 -4.16
CA ASP A 56 11.88 1.90 -3.47
C ASP A 56 10.85 0.84 -3.04
N GLU A 57 10.17 1.08 -1.92
CA GLU A 57 9.28 0.11 -1.24
C GLU A 57 9.91 -1.30 -1.13
N ALA A 58 11.13 -1.39 -0.59
CA ALA A 58 11.91 -2.65 -0.56
C ALA A 58 11.21 -3.79 0.21
N ASP A 59 10.55 -3.49 1.33
CA ASP A 59 9.65 -4.39 2.06
C ASP A 59 8.61 -5.03 1.13
N ARG A 60 8.03 -4.23 0.24
CA ARG A 60 7.02 -4.71 -0.71
C ARG A 60 7.58 -5.57 -1.81
N MET A 61 8.79 -5.29 -2.28
CA MET A 61 9.43 -6.15 -3.26
C MET A 61 9.65 -7.56 -2.68
N LEU A 62 9.94 -7.70 -1.39
CA LEU A 62 10.00 -9.00 -0.72
C LEU A 62 8.63 -9.66 -0.61
N ASP A 63 7.61 -8.93 -0.14
CA ASP A 63 6.24 -9.47 0.01
C ASP A 63 5.66 -10.01 -1.30
N MET A 64 6.03 -9.39 -2.42
CA MET A 64 5.58 -9.82 -3.76
C MET A 64 6.39 -10.99 -4.31
N GLY A 65 7.36 -11.51 -3.56
CA GLY A 65 8.26 -12.57 -4.00
C GLY A 65 9.26 -12.12 -5.07
N PHE A 66 9.55 -10.82 -5.17
CA PHE A 66 10.54 -10.30 -6.13
C PHE A 66 11.98 -10.40 -5.62
N GLU A 67 12.23 -10.97 -4.44
CA GLU A 67 13.59 -11.18 -3.94
C GLU A 67 14.51 -11.86 -4.96
N PRO A 68 14.11 -12.99 -5.60
CA PRO A 68 14.97 -13.65 -6.58
C PRO A 68 15.27 -12.75 -7.78
N ASP A 69 14.28 -11.97 -8.23
CA ASP A 69 14.45 -11.05 -9.35
C ASP A 69 15.35 -9.87 -9.00
N MET A 70 15.26 -9.32 -7.78
CA MET A 70 16.17 -8.28 -7.31
C MET A 70 17.60 -8.80 -7.20
N ARG A 71 17.80 -10.01 -6.65
CA ARG A 71 19.12 -10.64 -6.57
C ARG A 71 19.70 -10.88 -7.97
N ARG A 72 18.89 -11.34 -8.92
CA ARG A 72 19.28 -11.47 -10.34
C ARG A 72 19.62 -10.13 -10.98
N LEU A 73 18.89 -9.07 -10.67
CA LEU A 73 19.16 -7.72 -11.17
C LEU A 73 20.51 -7.22 -10.66
N VAL A 74 20.76 -7.34 -9.35
CA VAL A 74 22.03 -6.94 -8.73
C VAL A 74 23.20 -7.79 -9.23
N GLY A 75 22.97 -9.07 -9.52
CA GLY A 75 23.94 -9.99 -10.11
C GLY A 75 24.02 -9.95 -11.64
N SER A 76 23.31 -9.03 -12.31
CA SER A 76 23.27 -9.00 -13.77
C SER A 76 24.64 -8.63 -14.37
N PRO A 77 25.00 -9.20 -15.54
CA PRO A 77 26.27 -8.89 -16.19
C PRO A 77 26.47 -7.38 -16.43
N GLY A 78 27.64 -6.89 -16.08
CA GLY A 78 27.99 -5.47 -16.21
C GLY A 78 27.42 -4.56 -15.12
N MET A 79 26.66 -5.09 -14.16
CA MET A 79 26.27 -4.32 -12.98
C MET A 79 27.53 -3.99 -12.13
N PRO A 80 27.83 -2.71 -11.85
CA PRO A 80 28.99 -2.37 -11.03
C PRO A 80 28.85 -2.92 -9.61
N ASN A 81 29.98 -3.32 -9.00
CA ASN A 81 30.00 -3.77 -7.61
C ASN A 81 29.34 -2.72 -6.70
N LYS A 82 28.67 -3.16 -5.62
CA LYS A 82 28.01 -2.27 -4.66
C LYS A 82 28.93 -1.19 -4.08
N GLU A 83 30.24 -1.45 -3.99
CA GLU A 83 31.24 -0.47 -3.56
C GLU A 83 31.51 0.63 -4.61
N ASN A 84 31.29 0.33 -5.90
CA ASN A 84 31.55 1.21 -7.04
C ASN A 84 30.29 1.89 -7.60
N ARG A 85 29.15 1.75 -6.92
CA ARG A 85 27.90 2.46 -7.22
C ARG A 85 27.28 3.00 -5.93
N GLN A 86 26.36 3.94 -6.04
CA GLN A 86 25.53 4.34 -4.90
C GLN A 86 24.20 3.58 -4.97
N THR A 87 23.92 2.77 -3.96
CA THR A 87 22.61 2.13 -3.82
C THR A 87 21.82 2.90 -2.75
N LEU A 88 20.58 3.28 -3.07
CA LEU A 88 19.63 3.85 -2.11
C LEU A 88 18.50 2.84 -1.92
N MET A 89 18.14 2.57 -0.66
CA MET A 89 17.03 1.69 -0.32
C MET A 89 16.05 2.43 0.56
N PHE A 90 14.79 2.44 0.16
CA PHE A 90 13.68 3.05 0.88
C PHE A 90 12.65 1.97 1.22
N SER A 91 12.18 2.00 2.46
CA SER A 91 11.23 1.03 2.99
C SER A 91 10.47 1.65 4.15
N ALA A 92 9.18 1.34 4.30
CA ALA A 92 8.41 1.84 5.44
C ALA A 92 8.56 0.93 6.67
N THR A 93 8.90 -0.35 6.45
CA THR A 93 9.19 -1.32 7.51
C THR A 93 10.61 -1.86 7.38
N TYR A 94 11.15 -2.44 8.46
CA TYR A 94 12.53 -2.94 8.50
C TYR A 94 12.66 -4.32 9.17
N PRO A 95 11.91 -5.33 8.70
CA PRO A 95 12.01 -6.70 9.20
C PRO A 95 13.39 -7.31 8.88
N GLU A 96 13.70 -8.45 9.50
CA GLU A 96 15.02 -9.11 9.37
C GLU A 96 15.44 -9.36 7.91
N ASP A 97 14.50 -9.75 7.04
CA ASP A 97 14.81 -9.99 5.63
C ASP A 97 15.20 -8.71 4.88
N ILE A 98 14.64 -7.55 5.26
CA ILE A 98 15.04 -6.26 4.72
C ILE A 98 16.42 -5.85 5.22
N GLN A 99 16.76 -6.19 6.47
CA GLN A 99 18.11 -5.97 7.01
C GLN A 99 19.15 -6.80 6.27
N ARG A 100 18.83 -8.07 5.97
CA ARG A 100 19.69 -8.95 5.17
C ARG A 100 19.87 -8.41 3.75
N MET A 101 18.78 -7.95 3.11
CA MET A 101 18.86 -7.33 1.80
C MET A 101 19.71 -6.06 1.79
N ALA A 102 19.54 -5.20 2.80
CA ALA A 102 20.35 -4.00 2.96
C ALA A 102 21.84 -4.35 3.04
N ALA A 103 22.20 -5.34 3.86
CA ALA A 103 23.57 -5.82 3.99
C ALA A 103 24.14 -6.37 2.67
N ASP A 104 23.32 -7.07 1.89
CA ASP A 104 23.73 -7.64 0.61
C ASP A 104 23.92 -6.56 -0.47
N PHE A 105 23.01 -5.58 -0.58
CA PHE A 105 22.91 -4.67 -1.72
C PHE A 105 23.56 -3.30 -1.51
N LEU A 106 23.68 -2.86 -0.26
CA LEU A 106 24.30 -1.59 0.12
C LEU A 106 25.79 -1.78 0.41
N LYS A 107 26.52 -0.66 0.40
CA LYS A 107 27.92 -0.62 0.85
C LYS A 107 28.05 -1.04 2.30
N THR A 108 29.24 -1.50 2.65
CA THR A 108 29.54 -1.92 4.03
C THR A 108 29.35 -0.78 5.04
N ASP A 109 29.57 0.47 4.63
CA ASP A 109 29.48 1.69 5.45
C ASP A 109 28.21 2.52 5.19
N TYR A 110 27.10 1.88 4.82
CA TYR A 110 25.85 2.59 4.51
C TYR A 110 25.31 3.39 5.71
N ILE A 111 24.69 4.53 5.40
CA ILE A 111 24.02 5.36 6.41
C ILE A 111 22.59 4.85 6.58
N PHE A 112 22.23 4.50 7.80
CA PHE A 112 20.86 4.16 8.17
C PHE A 112 20.15 5.39 8.76
N LEU A 113 19.05 5.81 8.11
CA LEU A 113 18.21 6.89 8.57
C LEU A 113 16.80 6.36 8.83
N ALA A 114 16.32 6.49 10.06
CA ALA A 114 14.95 6.19 10.45
C ALA A 114 14.22 7.49 10.83
N VAL A 115 13.02 7.67 10.30
CA VAL A 115 12.14 8.79 10.64
C VAL A 115 10.93 8.23 11.38
N GLY A 116 10.74 8.65 12.64
CA GLY A 116 9.69 8.13 13.51
C GLY A 116 9.97 6.71 14.03
N VAL A 117 8.91 6.01 14.46
CA VAL A 117 9.02 4.59 14.85
C VAL A 117 8.98 3.75 13.58
N VAL A 118 10.04 2.99 13.31
CA VAL A 118 10.13 2.08 12.17
C VAL A 118 8.95 1.09 12.21
N GLY A 119 8.16 1.03 11.13
CA GLY A 119 6.93 0.23 11.06
C GLY A 119 5.76 0.76 11.90
N GLY A 120 5.85 1.97 12.46
CA GLY A 120 4.75 2.63 13.17
C GLY A 120 3.71 3.20 12.21
N ALA A 121 2.45 3.24 12.64
CA ALA A 121 1.41 3.99 11.93
C ALA A 121 1.72 5.49 11.94
N CYS A 122 1.35 6.20 10.87
CA CYS A 122 1.42 7.65 10.82
C CYS A 122 0.52 8.24 11.91
N THR A 123 1.07 9.13 12.76
CA THR A 123 0.32 9.83 13.82
C THR A 123 -0.77 10.75 13.28
N ASP A 124 -0.65 11.15 12.01
CA ASP A 124 -1.57 12.08 11.36
C ASP A 124 -2.81 11.36 10.80
N VAL A 125 -2.99 10.07 11.09
CA VAL A 125 -4.15 9.27 10.67
C VAL A 125 -4.98 8.87 11.89
N GLU A 126 -6.18 9.42 11.99
CA GLU A 126 -7.20 9.01 12.95
C GLU A 126 -7.70 7.60 12.60
N GLN A 127 -7.53 6.65 13.52
CA GLN A 127 -7.85 5.24 13.30
C GLN A 127 -9.07 4.83 14.13
N THR A 128 -10.12 4.32 13.47
CA THR A 128 -11.33 3.80 14.09
C THR A 128 -11.53 2.33 13.74
N PHE A 129 -11.87 1.50 14.74
CA PHE A 129 -12.22 0.10 14.52
C PHE A 129 -13.69 -0.14 14.81
N ILE A 130 -14.37 -0.80 13.88
CA ILE A 130 -15.77 -1.18 14.02
C ILE A 130 -15.83 -2.70 14.03
N LYS A 131 -16.31 -3.26 15.14
CA LYS A 131 -16.57 -4.70 15.23
C LYS A 131 -17.76 -5.04 14.33
N VAL A 132 -17.55 -5.92 13.36
CA VAL A 132 -18.56 -6.33 12.39
C VAL A 132 -18.46 -7.82 12.13
N THR A 133 -19.55 -8.42 11.69
CA THR A 133 -19.55 -9.79 11.16
C THR A 133 -19.37 -9.73 9.65
N LYS A 134 -18.83 -10.80 9.04
CA LYS A 134 -18.72 -10.95 7.58
C LYS A 134 -19.96 -10.50 6.79
N TYR A 135 -21.16 -10.79 7.30
CA TYR A 135 -22.42 -10.48 6.61
C TYR A 135 -22.85 -9.00 6.74
N SER A 136 -22.41 -8.30 7.80
CA SER A 136 -22.79 -6.90 8.06
C SER A 136 -21.81 -5.87 7.49
N LYS A 137 -20.61 -6.30 7.08
CA LYS A 137 -19.57 -5.40 6.51
C LYS A 137 -20.10 -4.54 5.36
N ARG A 138 -20.89 -5.11 4.46
CA ARG A 138 -21.39 -4.41 3.27
C ARG A 138 -22.33 -3.26 3.62
N ASP A 139 -23.28 -3.51 4.51
CA ASP A 139 -24.26 -2.50 4.92
C ASP A 139 -23.57 -1.41 5.75
N GLN A 140 -22.63 -1.82 6.63
CA GLN A 140 -21.78 -0.88 7.38
C GLN A 140 -20.92 0.02 6.48
N LEU A 141 -20.39 -0.52 5.38
CA LEU A 141 -19.65 0.27 4.38
C LEU A 141 -20.56 1.30 3.72
N LEU A 142 -21.77 0.91 3.34
CA LEU A 142 -22.73 1.79 2.68
C LEU A 142 -23.10 2.97 3.59
N ASP A 143 -23.41 2.71 4.86
CA ASP A 143 -23.75 3.74 5.84
C ASP A 143 -22.58 4.70 6.09
N LEU A 144 -21.37 4.15 6.17
CA LEU A 144 -20.14 4.94 6.31
C LEU A 144 -19.95 5.86 5.10
N LEU A 145 -20.05 5.33 3.88
CA LEU A 145 -19.85 6.09 2.64
C LEU A 145 -20.93 7.16 2.42
N LYS A 146 -22.19 6.88 2.79
CA LYS A 146 -23.27 7.89 2.79
C LYS A 146 -22.98 9.04 3.74
N THR A 147 -22.33 8.76 4.88
CA THR A 147 -21.95 9.78 5.87
C THR A 147 -20.75 10.61 5.41
N THR A 148 -19.77 9.99 4.74
CA THR A 148 -18.59 10.70 4.21
C THR A 148 -18.87 11.48 2.92
N GLY A 149 -19.99 11.21 2.25
CA GLY A 149 -20.43 11.97 1.09
C GLY A 149 -19.50 11.79 -0.12
N THR A 150 -18.92 12.89 -0.61
CA THR A 150 -18.07 12.91 -1.82
C THR A 150 -16.58 12.89 -1.54
N GLU A 151 -16.20 12.71 -0.26
CA GLU A 151 -14.79 12.59 0.11
C GLU A 151 -14.14 11.39 -0.58
N ARG A 152 -12.93 11.61 -1.10
CA ARG A 152 -12.16 10.57 -1.79
C ARG A 152 -11.82 9.45 -0.82
N THR A 153 -12.50 8.33 -0.99
CA THR A 153 -12.45 7.18 -0.09
C THR A 153 -11.85 5.97 -0.79
N MET A 154 -10.79 5.42 -0.22
CA MET A 154 -10.17 4.19 -0.70
C MET A 154 -10.61 3.01 0.17
N VAL A 155 -11.20 1.99 -0.46
CA VAL A 155 -11.74 0.80 0.24
C VAL A 155 -10.87 -0.41 -0.09
N PHE A 156 -10.20 -0.97 0.92
CA PHE A 156 -9.38 -2.16 0.79
C PHE A 156 -10.15 -3.43 1.05
N VAL A 157 -10.07 -4.36 0.10
CA VAL A 157 -10.65 -5.72 0.19
C VAL A 157 -9.58 -6.76 -0.07
N GLU A 158 -9.81 -7.99 0.39
CA GLU A 158 -8.83 -9.06 0.28
C GLU A 158 -8.69 -9.59 -1.17
N THR A 159 -9.82 -9.84 -1.83
CA THR A 159 -9.81 -10.54 -3.13
C THR A 159 -10.24 -9.67 -4.30
N LYS A 160 -9.71 -10.00 -5.49
CA LYS A 160 -10.02 -9.32 -6.75
C LYS A 160 -11.52 -9.37 -7.09
N ARG A 161 -12.13 -10.55 -6.91
CA ARG A 161 -13.58 -10.75 -7.13
C ARG A 161 -14.43 -9.89 -6.20
N GLN A 162 -14.00 -9.75 -4.95
CA GLN A 162 -14.69 -8.91 -3.98
C GLN A 162 -14.56 -7.43 -4.32
N ALA A 163 -13.44 -6.99 -4.90
CA ALA A 163 -13.28 -5.61 -5.35
C ALA A 163 -14.33 -5.23 -6.39
N ASP A 164 -14.55 -6.09 -7.38
CA ASP A 164 -15.58 -5.88 -8.40
C ASP A 164 -17.00 -6.01 -7.84
N PHE A 165 -17.23 -6.98 -6.96
CA PHE A 165 -18.51 -7.17 -6.31
C PHE A 165 -18.93 -5.94 -5.50
N ILE A 166 -18.04 -5.43 -4.63
CA ILE A 166 -18.31 -4.25 -3.80
C ILE A 166 -18.45 -3.00 -4.67
N ALA A 167 -17.61 -2.80 -5.69
CA ALA A 167 -17.74 -1.65 -6.58
C ALA A 167 -19.09 -1.65 -7.33
N THR A 168 -19.51 -2.83 -7.82
CA THR A 168 -20.81 -2.98 -8.50
C THR A 168 -21.97 -2.71 -7.56
N PHE A 169 -21.93 -3.26 -6.34
CA PHE A 169 -22.92 -3.02 -5.30
C PHE A 169 -23.05 -1.52 -4.97
N LEU A 170 -21.94 -0.82 -4.76
CA LEU A 170 -21.96 0.61 -4.45
C LEU A 170 -22.52 1.45 -5.61
N CYS A 171 -22.22 1.09 -6.86
CA CYS A 171 -22.82 1.72 -8.03
C CYS A 171 -24.34 1.50 -8.10
N GLN A 172 -24.85 0.32 -7.73
CA GLN A 172 -26.30 0.04 -7.65
C GLN A 172 -26.98 0.91 -6.58
N GLU A 173 -26.28 1.18 -5.48
CA GLU A 173 -26.70 2.10 -4.42
C GLU A 173 -26.49 3.59 -4.77
N LYS A 174 -26.21 3.90 -6.05
CA LYS A 174 -26.01 5.26 -6.59
C LYS A 174 -24.80 5.99 -6.03
N LEU A 175 -23.78 5.26 -5.55
CA LEU A 175 -22.49 5.81 -5.16
C LEU A 175 -21.48 5.61 -6.31
N PRO A 176 -21.00 6.68 -6.98
CA PRO A 176 -20.05 6.55 -8.08
C PRO A 176 -18.74 5.93 -7.59
N THR A 177 -18.45 4.73 -8.09
CA THR A 177 -17.38 3.88 -7.58
C THR A 177 -16.61 3.24 -8.73
N THR A 178 -15.32 3.03 -8.55
CA THR A 178 -14.48 2.24 -9.47
C THR A 178 -13.65 1.24 -8.68
N SER A 179 -13.10 0.22 -9.36
CA SER A 179 -12.21 -0.77 -8.73
C SER A 179 -10.82 -0.81 -9.37
N ILE A 180 -9.82 -1.28 -8.62
CA ILE A 180 -8.48 -1.55 -9.10
C ILE A 180 -7.92 -2.84 -8.48
N HIS A 181 -7.58 -3.81 -9.32
CA HIS A 181 -6.99 -5.08 -8.91
C HIS A 181 -6.15 -5.67 -10.06
N GLY A 182 -5.40 -6.73 -9.79
CA GLY A 182 -4.46 -7.31 -10.75
C GLY A 182 -5.07 -8.01 -11.98
N ASP A 183 -6.40 -8.20 -12.03
CA ASP A 183 -7.07 -8.77 -13.22
C ASP A 183 -7.61 -7.69 -14.17
N ARG A 184 -7.55 -6.41 -13.76
CA ARG A 184 -7.89 -5.27 -14.62
C ARG A 184 -6.76 -5.03 -15.61
N GLU A 185 -7.11 -4.68 -16.84
CA GLU A 185 -6.14 -4.25 -17.82
C GLU A 185 -5.46 -2.96 -17.38
N GLN A 186 -4.20 -2.75 -17.79
CA GLN A 186 -3.45 -1.56 -17.39
C GLN A 186 -4.18 -0.26 -17.76
N ARG A 187 -4.82 -0.21 -18.93
CA ARG A 187 -5.63 0.94 -19.37
C ARG A 187 -6.82 1.20 -18.43
N GLU A 188 -7.47 0.16 -17.96
CA GLU A 188 -8.59 0.27 -17.01
C GLU A 188 -8.10 0.77 -15.65
N ARG A 189 -6.93 0.29 -15.18
CA ARG A 189 -6.30 0.76 -13.94
C ARG A 189 -5.98 2.25 -14.01
N GLU A 190 -5.40 2.71 -15.11
CA GLU A 190 -5.09 4.12 -15.34
C GLU A 190 -6.37 4.98 -15.40
N GLN A 191 -7.41 4.49 -16.08
CA GLN A 191 -8.69 5.17 -16.15
C GLN A 191 -9.39 5.24 -14.78
N ALA A 192 -9.36 4.17 -13.98
CA ALA A 192 -9.92 4.14 -12.63
C ALA A 192 -9.23 5.18 -11.73
N LEU A 193 -7.89 5.28 -11.80
CA LEU A 193 -7.14 6.29 -11.05
C LEU A 193 -7.42 7.71 -11.53
N LYS A 194 -7.69 7.90 -12.83
CA LYS A 194 -8.08 9.19 -13.38
C LYS A 194 -9.47 9.60 -12.91
N ASP A 195 -10.43 8.67 -12.93
CA ASP A 195 -11.80 8.90 -12.49
C ASP A 195 -11.86 9.17 -10.97
N PHE A 196 -11.02 8.49 -10.18
CA PHE A 196 -10.87 8.77 -8.76
C PHE A 196 -10.25 10.14 -8.48
N ARG A 197 -9.12 10.47 -9.14
CA ARG A 197 -8.43 11.76 -8.96
C ARG A 197 -9.29 12.96 -9.36
N SER A 198 -10.08 12.83 -10.43
CA SER A 198 -10.99 13.88 -10.89
C SER A 198 -12.25 14.02 -10.03
N GLY A 199 -12.49 13.11 -9.09
CA GLY A 199 -13.71 13.07 -8.27
C GLY A 199 -14.95 12.53 -8.99
N LYS A 200 -14.81 12.08 -10.25
CA LYS A 200 -15.89 11.42 -11.00
C LYS A 200 -16.37 10.15 -10.31
N SER A 201 -15.43 9.39 -9.72
CA SER A 201 -15.71 8.23 -8.88
C SER A 201 -15.00 8.43 -7.53
N PRO A 202 -15.62 9.07 -6.53
CA PRO A 202 -14.96 9.38 -5.25
C PRO A 202 -14.64 8.13 -4.41
N VAL A 203 -15.15 6.95 -4.78
CA VAL A 203 -14.82 5.69 -4.10
C VAL A 203 -13.98 4.80 -5.01
N LEU A 204 -12.81 4.36 -4.50
CA LEU A 204 -11.92 3.42 -5.18
C LEU A 204 -11.79 2.14 -4.35
N VAL A 205 -12.34 1.04 -4.84
CA VAL A 205 -12.20 -0.28 -4.22
C VAL A 205 -10.95 -0.97 -4.74
N ALA A 206 -10.04 -1.37 -3.86
CA ALA A 206 -8.73 -1.89 -4.24
C ALA A 206 -8.34 -3.15 -3.48
N THR A 207 -7.61 -4.05 -4.14
CA THR A 207 -6.77 -5.02 -3.42
C THR A 207 -5.43 -4.38 -3.07
N SER A 208 -4.80 -4.81 -1.98
CA SER A 208 -3.52 -4.25 -1.53
C SER A 208 -2.43 -4.28 -2.58
N VAL A 209 -2.33 -5.38 -3.32
CA VAL A 209 -1.33 -5.53 -4.39
C VAL A 209 -1.49 -4.47 -5.46
N ALA A 210 -2.72 -4.10 -5.81
CA ALA A 210 -2.98 -3.16 -6.88
C ALA A 210 -2.85 -1.69 -6.46
N ALA A 211 -2.92 -1.41 -5.16
CA ALA A 211 -2.82 -0.08 -4.55
C ALA A 211 -1.41 0.34 -4.14
N ARG A 212 -0.48 -0.63 -3.98
CA ARG A 212 0.93 -0.38 -3.63
C ARG A 212 1.65 0.38 -4.75
N GLY A 213 2.58 1.28 -4.39
CA GLY A 213 3.33 2.11 -5.34
C GLY A 213 2.50 3.09 -6.17
N LEU A 214 1.17 3.15 -6.01
CA LEU A 214 0.35 4.16 -6.66
C LEU A 214 0.42 5.45 -5.87
N ASP A 215 0.92 6.49 -6.52
CA ASP A 215 0.76 7.85 -6.04
C ASP A 215 -0.69 8.29 -6.26
N ILE A 216 -1.48 8.15 -5.20
CA ILE A 216 -2.86 8.58 -5.14
C ILE A 216 -2.89 9.79 -4.21
N PRO A 217 -2.59 11.00 -4.71
CA PRO A 217 -2.71 12.21 -3.90
C PRO A 217 -4.17 12.41 -3.48
N ASP A 218 -4.36 13.00 -2.30
CA ASP A 218 -5.65 13.46 -1.79
C ASP A 218 -6.68 12.38 -1.42
N VAL A 219 -6.25 11.19 -0.96
CA VAL A 219 -7.15 10.26 -0.25
C VAL A 219 -7.49 10.86 1.12
N GLN A 220 -8.76 11.16 1.35
CA GLN A 220 -9.24 11.74 2.60
C GLN A 220 -9.64 10.67 3.61
N HIS A 221 -10.08 9.51 3.10
CA HIS A 221 -10.58 8.43 3.93
C HIS A 221 -10.09 7.08 3.42
N VAL A 222 -9.63 6.24 4.33
CA VAL A 222 -9.27 4.84 4.06
C VAL A 222 -10.24 3.94 4.80
N VAL A 223 -10.76 2.92 4.14
CA VAL A 223 -11.61 1.89 4.76
C VAL A 223 -10.98 0.52 4.53
N ASN A 224 -10.56 -0.15 5.59
CA ASN A 224 -10.22 -1.57 5.54
C ASN A 224 -11.52 -2.37 5.68
N PHE A 225 -12.12 -2.73 4.55
CA PHE A 225 -13.30 -3.60 4.54
C PHE A 225 -12.92 -4.99 5.05
N ASP A 226 -11.79 -5.50 4.58
CA ASP A 226 -11.12 -6.65 5.16
C ASP A 226 -9.80 -6.20 5.76
N LEU A 227 -9.48 -6.62 6.99
CA LEU A 227 -8.16 -6.38 7.55
C LEU A 227 -7.12 -7.23 6.80
N PRO A 228 -5.89 -6.71 6.64
CA PRO A 228 -4.82 -7.49 6.03
C PRO A 228 -4.35 -8.64 6.93
N SER A 229 -3.63 -9.59 6.36
CA SER A 229 -3.05 -10.71 7.12
C SER A 229 -1.88 -10.31 8.04
N ASN A 230 -1.25 -9.16 7.81
CA ASN A 230 -0.10 -8.69 8.58
C ASN A 230 -0.17 -7.18 8.87
N ILE A 231 0.55 -6.76 9.92
CA ILE A 231 0.49 -5.41 10.45
C ILE A 231 1.18 -4.38 9.55
N ASP A 232 2.23 -4.79 8.83
CA ASP A 232 2.96 -3.92 7.92
C ASP A 232 2.04 -3.46 6.78
N GLU A 233 1.27 -4.39 6.20
CA GLU A 233 0.24 -4.08 5.23
C GLU A 233 -0.84 -3.13 5.78
N TYR A 234 -1.26 -3.30 7.03
CA TYR A 234 -2.21 -2.39 7.67
C TYR A 234 -1.66 -0.95 7.70
N VAL A 235 -0.43 -0.77 8.16
CA VAL A 235 0.25 0.54 8.23
C VAL A 235 0.33 1.19 6.86
N HIS A 236 0.67 0.41 5.82
CA HIS A 236 0.76 0.93 4.45
C HIS A 236 -0.59 1.30 3.84
N ARG A 237 -1.67 0.57 4.18
CA ARG A 237 -3.03 0.89 3.74
C ARG A 237 -3.50 2.21 4.33
N ILE A 238 -3.34 2.40 5.64
CA ILE A 238 -3.77 3.64 6.30
C ILE A 238 -2.88 4.83 5.90
N GLY A 239 -1.60 4.61 5.59
CA GLY A 239 -0.68 5.64 5.06
C GLY A 239 -1.00 6.12 3.62
N ARG A 240 -2.09 5.65 3.02
CA ARG A 240 -2.64 6.26 1.79
C ARG A 240 -3.32 7.60 2.06
N THR A 241 -3.76 7.85 3.30
CA THR A 241 -4.23 9.16 3.76
C THR A 241 -3.23 9.79 4.74
N GLY A 242 -3.50 11.00 5.22
CA GLY A 242 -2.65 11.66 6.22
C GLY A 242 -1.29 12.14 5.70
N ARG A 243 -1.22 12.58 4.43
CA ARG A 243 0.04 13.01 3.78
C ARG A 243 0.24 14.52 3.84
N CYS A 244 1.51 14.94 3.86
CA CYS A 244 1.94 16.34 3.78
C CYS A 244 1.35 17.25 4.87
N GLY A 245 1.19 16.74 6.10
CA GLY A 245 0.67 17.50 7.25
C GLY A 245 -0.85 17.62 7.30
N ASN A 246 -1.59 17.00 6.37
CA ASN A 246 -3.04 16.88 6.47
C ASN A 246 -3.40 15.70 7.40
N THR A 247 -4.46 15.86 8.18
CA THR A 247 -5.03 14.74 8.94
C THR A 247 -5.84 13.82 8.04
N GLY A 248 -5.55 12.52 8.08
CA GLY A 248 -6.31 11.48 7.41
C GLY A 248 -7.21 10.72 8.37
N ARG A 249 -8.20 10.00 7.84
CA ARG A 249 -9.04 9.08 8.63
C ARG A 249 -8.98 7.67 8.06
N ALA A 250 -8.89 6.68 8.93
CA ALA A 250 -8.91 5.27 8.58
C ALA A 250 -9.94 4.51 9.43
N VAL A 251 -10.90 3.86 8.78
CA VAL A 251 -11.88 2.98 9.43
C VAL A 251 -11.57 1.53 9.08
N SER A 252 -11.52 0.67 10.08
CA SER A 252 -11.24 -0.76 9.91
C SER A 252 -12.38 -1.61 10.44
N PHE A 253 -12.83 -2.54 9.61
CA PHE A 253 -13.81 -3.55 9.98
C PHE A 253 -13.08 -4.75 10.59
N PHE A 254 -13.37 -5.01 11.87
CA PHE A 254 -12.77 -6.11 12.64
C PHE A 254 -13.80 -7.20 12.86
N ASP A 255 -13.54 -8.38 12.32
CA ASP A 255 -14.30 -9.60 12.55
C ASP A 255 -13.51 -10.50 13.52
N PRO A 256 -13.94 -10.67 14.79
CA PRO A 256 -13.18 -11.44 15.78
C PRO A 256 -12.92 -12.90 15.39
N ASP A 257 -13.78 -13.48 14.56
CA ASP A 257 -13.69 -14.88 14.15
C ASP A 257 -12.62 -15.08 13.06
N VAL A 258 -12.24 -14.02 12.35
CA VAL A 258 -11.28 -14.03 11.24
C VAL A 258 -9.97 -13.32 11.61
N ASP A 259 -10.07 -12.15 12.24
CA ASP A 259 -8.97 -11.20 12.40
C ASP A 259 -8.24 -11.35 13.76
N GLY A 260 -8.59 -12.35 14.56
CA GLY A 260 -8.08 -12.55 15.91
C GLY A 260 -6.55 -12.63 16.00
N GLN A 261 -5.88 -13.17 14.98
CA GLN A 261 -4.41 -13.25 14.93
C GLN A 261 -3.74 -11.88 14.83
N LEU A 262 -4.39 -10.91 14.18
CA LEU A 262 -3.84 -9.57 13.97
C LEU A 262 -4.08 -8.66 15.21
N ALA A 263 -5.03 -9.01 16.08
CA ALA A 263 -5.48 -8.17 17.19
C ALA A 263 -4.35 -7.68 18.10
N ARG A 264 -3.41 -8.55 18.48
CA ARG A 264 -2.29 -8.19 19.37
C ARG A 264 -1.35 -7.17 18.70
N SER A 265 -1.06 -7.35 17.42
CA SER A 265 -0.22 -6.44 16.65
C SER A 265 -0.92 -5.10 16.43
N LEU A 266 -2.23 -5.10 16.17
CA LEU A 266 -3.03 -3.87 16.08
C LEU A 266 -3.00 -3.08 17.38
N ILE A 267 -3.22 -3.72 18.53
CA ILE A 267 -3.14 -3.05 19.84
C ILE A 267 -1.77 -2.39 20.04
N THR A 268 -0.71 -3.04 19.61
CA THR A 268 0.67 -2.51 19.72
C THR A 268 0.91 -1.29 18.83
N VAL A 269 0.28 -1.24 17.65
CA VAL A 269 0.33 -0.07 16.76
C VAL A 269 -0.56 1.06 17.29
N LEU A 270 -1.74 0.71 17.79
CA LEU A 270 -2.73 1.66 18.29
C LEU A 270 -2.32 2.27 19.63
N SER A 271 -1.65 1.55 20.52
CA SER A 271 -1.17 2.10 21.79
C SER A 271 -0.12 3.21 21.62
N LYS A 272 0.46 3.33 20.42
CA LYS A 272 1.41 4.37 20.05
C LYS A 272 0.75 5.60 19.42
N VAL A 273 -0.58 5.59 19.21
CA VAL A 273 -1.36 6.67 18.59
C VAL A 273 -2.55 7.01 19.50
N THR A 274 -3.00 8.27 19.51
CA THR A 274 -4.19 8.65 20.29
C THR A 274 -5.44 8.00 19.71
N VAL A 275 -5.94 6.95 20.36
CA VAL A 275 -7.17 6.23 19.94
C VAL A 275 -8.39 6.97 20.46
N LEU A 276 -9.32 7.36 19.58
CA LEU A 276 -10.67 7.71 20.00
C LEU A 276 -11.45 6.44 20.36
N PRO A 277 -12.21 6.43 21.47
CA PRO A 277 -12.84 5.22 21.98
C PRO A 277 -13.78 4.59 20.95
N ILE A 278 -13.69 3.25 20.86
CA ILE A 278 -14.55 2.39 20.05
C ILE A 278 -16.01 2.67 20.43
N LYS A 279 -16.77 3.35 19.55
CA LYS A 279 -18.24 3.43 19.68
C LYS A 279 -18.80 2.03 19.47
N GLY A 280 -19.07 1.32 20.58
CA GLY A 280 -19.64 -0.03 20.55
C GLY A 280 -19.39 -0.87 21.81
N PHE A 281 -18.46 -0.46 22.69
CA PHE A 281 -18.18 -1.18 23.95
C PHE A 281 -19.03 -0.74 25.15
N TYR A 282 -20.22 -0.19 24.93
CA TYR A 282 -21.22 -0.04 25.99
C TYR A 282 -22.38 -1.01 25.74
N ARG A 283 -22.41 -2.12 26.49
CA ARG A 283 -23.68 -2.72 26.88
C ARG A 283 -24.49 -1.61 27.53
N LYS A 284 -25.66 -1.28 26.98
CA LYS A 284 -26.67 -0.55 27.76
C LYS A 284 -26.83 -1.31 29.08
N PRO A 285 -26.64 -0.67 30.26
CA PRO A 285 -26.96 -1.34 31.50
C PRO A 285 -28.45 -1.63 31.48
N HIS A 286 -28.80 -2.91 31.49
CA HIS A 286 -30.13 -3.34 31.85
C HIS A 286 -30.40 -2.78 33.24
N LYS A 287 -31.47 -2.00 33.40
CA LYS A 287 -31.93 -1.58 34.72
C LYS A 287 -32.35 -2.83 35.49
N SER A 288 -31.47 -3.33 36.34
CA SER A 288 -31.80 -4.16 37.49
C SER A 288 -30.77 -3.82 38.56
N GLY A 289 -31.20 -3.05 39.55
CA GLY A 289 -30.35 -2.62 40.64
C GLY A 289 -29.80 -3.81 41.41
N LEU A 290 -28.52 -3.72 41.79
CA LEU A 290 -28.00 -4.06 43.12
C LEU A 290 -26.48 -3.80 43.14
N SER A 291 -26.11 -2.90 44.06
CA SER A 291 -24.85 -2.70 44.77
C SER A 291 -23.50 -3.17 44.17
N GLN A 292 -22.60 -2.19 44.10
CA GLN A 292 -21.14 -2.23 43.95
C GLN A 292 -20.44 -3.33 44.78
N ARG A 293 -19.35 -3.88 44.22
CA ARG A 293 -17.99 -4.01 44.83
C ARG A 293 -16.93 -4.22 43.73
N PRO A 294 -15.71 -3.68 43.85
CA PRO A 294 -14.65 -3.82 42.85
C PRO A 294 -13.84 -5.09 43.09
N LEU A 295 -13.43 -5.78 42.01
CA LEU A 295 -12.39 -6.81 42.06
C LEU A 295 -11.30 -6.48 41.05
N SER A 296 -10.10 -6.56 41.59
CA SER A 296 -8.76 -6.23 41.08
C SER A 296 -8.20 -7.23 40.08
N LEU A 297 -7.38 -6.67 39.17
CA LEU A 297 -6.44 -7.27 38.20
C LEU A 297 -7.03 -8.08 37.04
#